data_AF-A0A7V4T6M5-F1
#
_entry.id   AF-A0A7V4T6M5-F1
#
_cell.length_a   1.000
_cell.length_b   1.000
_cell.length_c   1.000
_cell.angle_alpha   90.00
_cell.angle_beta   90.00
_cell.angle_gamma   90.00
#
_symmetry.space_group_name_H-M   'P 1'
#
loop_
_entity.id
_entity.type
_entity.pdbx_description
1 polymer ?
#
loop_
_entity_poly.entity_id
_entity_poly.type
_entity_poly.pdbx_seq_one_letter_code
_entity_poly.pdbx_strand_id
1 'polypeptide(L)'
;PKGCSVYQDRPASCRMYPLARAIARTRETGEISEYFALIEEPHCKGLGKQPSRKVKRGLKGKNVDKHNKENDKLMELISLKNQILPGKLEGAAADKFYMALYDLDEFREQIFEKNLLDKFNIPEDHREKIKKDDEALLNLGLEWVKDMLFGIKMIFGE
;
A
#
# COMPACT_ATOMS: atom_id res chain seq x y z
N PRO A 1 21.53 14.86 -28.27
CA PRO A 1 20.25 14.16 -27.96
C PRO A 1 19.66 14.66 -26.64
N LYS A 2 18.45 15.23 -26.66
CA LYS A 2 17.67 15.45 -25.44
C LYS A 2 17.10 14.08 -25.06
N GLY A 3 17.65 13.46 -24.01
CA GLY A 3 17.19 12.15 -23.54
C GLY A 3 15.73 12.20 -23.10
N CYS A 4 15.11 11.02 -22.96
CA CYS A 4 13.74 10.93 -22.44
C CYS A 4 13.66 11.50 -21.02
N SER A 5 12.63 12.29 -20.74
CA SER A 5 12.28 12.70 -19.38
C SER A 5 11.65 11.52 -18.63
N VAL A 6 11.98 11.38 -17.35
CA VAL A 6 11.28 10.42 -16.49
C VAL A 6 9.94 11.02 -16.08
N TYR A 7 8.84 10.32 -16.32
CA TYR A 7 7.50 10.75 -15.91
C TYR A 7 7.36 10.76 -14.38
N GLN A 8 6.50 11.63 -13.86
CA GLN A 8 6.40 11.87 -12.43
C GLN A 8 5.71 10.73 -11.69
N ASP A 9 4.75 10.04 -12.30
CA ASP A 9 3.90 9.01 -11.62
C ASP A 9 4.46 7.59 -11.71
N ARG A 10 5.78 7.45 -11.73
CA ARG A 10 6.43 6.14 -11.75
C ARG A 10 6.14 5.36 -10.46
N PRO A 11 5.86 4.04 -10.53
CA PRO A 11 5.64 3.20 -9.36
C PRO A 11 6.84 3.16 -8.40
N ALA A 12 6.58 2.75 -7.15
CA ALA A 12 7.62 2.52 -6.15
C ALA A 12 8.71 1.57 -6.65
N SER A 13 8.34 0.46 -7.29
CA SER A 13 9.28 -0.51 -7.86
C SER A 13 10.25 0.14 -8.84
N CYS A 14 9.75 0.94 -9.78
CA CYS A 14 10.56 1.67 -10.76
C CYS A 14 11.44 2.74 -10.11
N ARG A 15 10.96 3.40 -9.05
CA ARG A 15 11.77 4.34 -8.25
C ARG A 15 12.92 3.64 -7.57
N MET A 16 12.67 2.46 -7.02
CA MET A 16 13.61 1.77 -6.15
C MET A 16 14.76 1.16 -6.90
N TYR A 17 14.55 0.68 -8.14
CA TYR A 17 15.60 0.13 -8.98
C TYR A 17 16.89 0.98 -8.94
N PRO A 18 18.07 0.37 -8.75
CA PRO A 18 18.34 -1.08 -8.68
C PRO A 18 18.19 -1.71 -7.29
N LEU A 19 17.57 -1.03 -6.32
CA LEU A 19 17.35 -1.60 -5.00
C LEU A 19 16.08 -2.45 -4.98
N ALA A 20 16.20 -3.69 -4.52
CA ALA A 20 15.08 -4.48 -4.04
C ALA A 20 14.83 -4.15 -2.56
N ARG A 21 13.56 -4.04 -2.16
CA ARG A 21 13.16 -3.92 -0.75
C ARG A 21 12.36 -5.14 -0.35
N ALA A 22 12.71 -5.68 0.79
CA ALA A 22 11.93 -6.68 1.49
C ALA A 22 11.51 -6.10 2.84
N ILE A 23 10.31 -6.45 3.28
CA ILE A 23 9.76 -6.08 4.58
C ILE A 23 9.37 -7.36 5.31
N ALA A 24 9.71 -7.43 6.59
CA ALA A 24 9.31 -8.52 7.46
C ALA A 24 8.59 -7.93 8.66
N ARG A 25 7.47 -8.56 9.05
CA ARG A 25 6.73 -8.20 10.26
C ARG A 25 6.89 -9.31 11.29
N THR A 26 7.42 -8.98 12.45
CA THR A 26 7.58 -9.92 13.57
C THR A 26 6.20 -10.28 14.13
N ARG A 27 5.93 -11.57 14.36
CA ARG A 27 4.61 -12.03 14.86
C ARG A 27 4.40 -11.67 16.32
N GLU A 28 5.49 -11.67 17.09
CA GLU A 28 5.51 -11.43 18.53
C GLU A 28 5.38 -9.95 18.88
N THR A 29 6.14 -9.08 18.22
CA THR A 29 6.21 -7.64 18.53
C THR A 29 5.40 -6.77 17.57
N GLY A 30 5.03 -7.30 16.39
CA GLY A 30 4.40 -6.51 15.33
C GLY A 30 5.34 -5.54 14.62
N GLU A 31 6.63 -5.53 14.98
CA GLU A 31 7.64 -4.64 14.42
C GLU A 31 7.89 -4.94 12.93
N ILE A 32 8.01 -3.89 12.12
CA ILE A 32 8.34 -3.98 10.69
C ILE A 32 9.83 -3.70 10.51
N SER A 33 10.56 -4.69 10.01
CA SER A 33 11.95 -4.58 9.60
C SER A 33 12.07 -4.43 8.09
N GLU A 34 12.91 -3.51 7.63
CA GLU A 34 13.21 -3.30 6.22
C GLU A 34 14.60 -3.81 5.84
N TYR A 35 14.66 -4.54 4.74
CA TYR A 35 15.90 -5.03 4.15
C TYR A 35 16.01 -4.53 2.71
N PHE A 36 17.24 -4.24 2.31
CA PHE A 36 17.53 -3.78 0.96
C PHE A 36 18.62 -4.65 0.34
N ALA A 37 18.41 -5.07 -0.90
CA ALA A 37 19.40 -5.74 -1.72
C ALA A 37 19.68 -4.91 -2.97
N LEU A 38 20.91 -4.96 -3.47
CA LEU A 38 21.25 -4.40 -4.76
C LEU A 38 21.02 -5.47 -5.83
N ILE A 39 20.21 -5.14 -6.83
CA ILE A 39 20.03 -5.97 -8.01
C ILE A 39 21.18 -5.64 -8.97
N GLU A 40 22.04 -6.62 -9.19
CA GLU A 40 23.16 -6.52 -10.12
C GLU A 40 22.83 -7.30 -11.40
N GLU A 41 22.78 -6.58 -12.52
CA GLU A 41 22.49 -7.17 -13.82
C GLU A 41 23.68 -6.94 -14.76
N PRO A 42 24.11 -7.96 -15.53
CA PRO A 42 25.29 -7.84 -16.41
C PRO A 42 25.21 -6.68 -17.42
N HIS A 43 23.98 -6.30 -17.81
CA HIS A 43 23.75 -5.22 -18.75
C HIS A 43 23.79 -3.82 -18.09
N CYS A 44 23.71 -3.72 -16.75
CA CYS A 44 23.66 -2.47 -16.02
C CYS A 44 25.07 -1.90 -15.76
N LYS A 45 25.64 -1.23 -16.76
CA LYS A 45 27.00 -0.64 -16.70
C LYS A 45 27.14 0.61 -15.81
N GLY A 46 26.06 1.03 -15.15
CA GLY A 46 26.01 2.23 -14.30
C GLY A 46 26.37 2.00 -12.84
N LEU A 47 26.27 0.75 -12.35
CA LEU A 47 26.41 0.40 -10.93
C LEU A 47 27.84 0.64 -10.41
N GLY A 48 28.87 0.27 -11.17
CA GLY A 48 30.28 0.41 -10.76
C GLY A 48 30.88 1.81 -10.96
N LYS A 49 30.11 2.79 -11.46
CA LYS A 49 30.62 4.14 -11.80
C LYS A 49 30.31 5.21 -10.75
N GLN A 50 29.59 4.88 -9.68
CA GLN A 50 29.20 5.83 -8.63
C GLN A 50 29.87 5.50 -7.29
N PRO A 51 30.23 6.51 -6.47
CA PRO A 51 30.71 6.26 -5.12
C PRO A 51 29.66 5.51 -4.30
N SER A 52 30.09 4.64 -3.38
CA SER A 52 29.19 3.96 -2.45
C SER A 52 28.31 4.99 -1.72
N ARG A 53 26.98 4.88 -1.90
CA ARG A 53 26.01 5.73 -1.22
C ARG A 53 25.23 4.88 -0.23
N LYS A 54 25.04 5.38 0.99
CA LYS A 54 24.11 4.76 1.96
C LYS A 54 22.71 4.71 1.34
N VAL A 55 22.03 3.57 1.46
CA VAL A 55 20.68 3.33 0.91
C VAL A 55 19.70 4.45 1.28
N LYS A 56 19.63 4.84 2.56
CA LYS A 56 18.80 5.96 3.05
C LYS A 56 19.03 7.28 2.28
N ARG A 57 20.27 7.56 1.85
CA ARG A 57 20.60 8.76 1.07
C ARG A 57 20.17 8.63 -0.39
N GLY A 58 20.16 7.42 -0.95
CA GLY A 58 19.67 7.14 -2.30
C GLY A 58 18.15 7.23 -2.43
N LEU A 59 17.40 6.92 -1.37
CA LEU A 59 15.93 6.90 -1.38
C LEU A 59 15.31 8.30 -1.25
N LYS A 60 15.94 9.23 -0.49
CA LYS A 60 15.44 10.61 -0.29
C LYS A 60 15.16 11.40 -1.57
N GLY A 61 15.85 11.11 -2.67
CA GLY A 61 15.64 11.79 -3.97
C GLY A 61 14.63 11.12 -4.89
N LYS A 62 14.05 9.99 -4.49
CA LYS A 62 13.23 9.13 -5.37
C LYS A 62 11.73 9.28 -5.13
N ASN A 63 11.31 9.96 -4.06
CA ASN A 63 9.92 10.13 -3.63
C ASN A 63 9.17 8.78 -3.52
N VAL A 64 9.82 7.82 -2.86
CA VAL A 64 9.28 6.47 -2.65
C VAL A 64 8.62 6.31 -1.29
N ASP A 65 8.97 7.14 -0.32
CA ASP A 65 8.58 6.99 1.09
C ASP A 65 7.05 6.93 1.26
N LYS A 66 6.32 7.80 0.56
CA LYS A 66 4.84 7.76 0.55
C LYS A 66 4.31 6.41 0.07
N HIS A 67 4.79 5.94 -1.08
CA HIS A 67 4.34 4.68 -1.65
C HIS A 67 4.69 3.47 -0.76
N ASN A 68 5.88 3.47 -0.17
CA ASN A 68 6.30 2.41 0.74
C ASN A 68 5.43 2.41 2.00
N LYS A 69 5.14 3.58 2.57
CA LYS A 69 4.26 3.71 3.74
C LYS A 69 2.88 3.12 3.46
N GLU A 70 2.29 3.41 2.30
CA GLU A 70 0.98 2.85 1.93
C GLU A 70 1.06 1.34 1.68
N ASN A 71 2.09 0.86 0.97
CA ASN A 71 2.31 -0.57 0.75
C ASN A 71 2.51 -1.36 2.06
N ASP A 72 3.18 -0.76 3.05
CA ASP A 72 3.47 -1.43 4.32
C ASP A 72 2.22 -1.70 5.14
N LYS A 73 1.15 -0.88 4.97
CA LYS A 73 -0.14 -1.13 5.64
C LYS A 73 -0.76 -2.46 5.23
N LEU A 74 -0.48 -2.93 4.02
CA LEU A 74 -0.94 -4.24 3.55
C LEU A 74 -0.30 -5.40 4.34
N MET A 75 0.86 -5.21 4.97
CA MET A 75 1.49 -6.24 5.80
C MET A 75 0.64 -6.65 6.99
N GLU A 76 -0.13 -5.71 7.55
CA GLU A 76 -1.07 -6.02 8.61
C GLU A 76 -2.18 -6.95 8.09
N LEU A 77 -2.79 -6.63 6.94
CA LEU A 77 -3.80 -7.47 6.32
C LEU A 77 -3.27 -8.86 5.94
N ILE A 78 -2.06 -8.95 5.38
CA ILE A 78 -1.42 -10.23 5.05
C ILE A 78 -1.18 -11.05 6.34
N SER A 79 -0.71 -10.40 7.40
CA SER A 79 -0.52 -11.04 8.70
C SER A 79 -1.84 -11.57 9.27
N LEU A 80 -2.90 -10.76 9.27
CA LEU A 80 -4.23 -11.14 9.74
C LEU A 80 -4.80 -12.29 8.90
N LYS A 81 -4.66 -12.23 7.57
CA LYS A 81 -5.08 -13.30 6.69
C LYS A 81 -4.37 -14.62 7.00
N ASN A 82 -3.06 -14.60 7.19
CA ASN A 82 -2.31 -15.81 7.53
C ASN A 82 -2.65 -16.38 8.91
N GLN A 83 -3.17 -15.56 9.84
CA GLN A 83 -3.51 -15.98 11.20
C GLN A 83 -4.97 -16.42 11.34
N ILE A 84 -5.91 -15.67 10.76
CA ILE A 84 -7.36 -15.82 10.97
C ILE A 84 -8.02 -16.57 9.81
N LEU A 85 -7.61 -16.29 8.56
CA LEU A 85 -8.22 -16.86 7.35
C LEU A 85 -7.15 -17.38 6.37
N PRO A 86 -6.37 -18.40 6.77
CA PRO A 86 -5.28 -18.92 5.96
C PRO A 86 -5.79 -19.57 4.67
N GLY A 87 -4.96 -19.57 3.64
CA GLY A 87 -5.31 -20.10 2.31
C GLY A 87 -5.80 -19.03 1.34
N LYS A 88 -6.32 -19.46 0.19
CA LYS A 88 -6.73 -18.56 -0.89
C LYS A 88 -8.03 -17.84 -0.55
N LEU A 89 -8.14 -16.56 -0.89
CA LEU A 89 -9.39 -15.82 -0.84
C LEU A 89 -10.15 -16.05 -2.16
N GLU A 90 -11.42 -16.44 -2.09
CA GLU A 90 -12.21 -16.80 -3.28
C GLU A 90 -13.62 -16.20 -3.24
N GLY A 91 -14.25 -16.14 -4.43
CA GLY A 91 -15.61 -15.64 -4.62
C GLY A 91 -15.80 -14.19 -4.14
N ALA A 92 -16.97 -13.92 -3.58
CA ALA A 92 -17.38 -12.57 -3.19
C ALA A 92 -16.43 -11.88 -2.20
N ALA A 93 -15.67 -12.63 -1.39
CA ALA A 93 -14.70 -12.05 -0.47
C ALA A 93 -13.47 -11.49 -1.23
N ALA A 94 -13.03 -12.18 -2.28
CA ALA A 94 -11.94 -11.71 -3.14
C ALA A 94 -12.38 -10.49 -3.97
N ASP A 95 -13.61 -10.51 -4.49
CA ASP A 95 -14.15 -9.39 -5.27
C ASP A 95 -14.26 -8.12 -4.42
N LYS A 96 -14.76 -8.25 -3.18
CA LYS A 96 -14.83 -7.13 -2.23
C LYS A 96 -13.45 -6.60 -1.84
N PHE A 97 -12.48 -7.49 -1.62
CA PHE A 97 -11.09 -7.09 -1.34
C PHE A 97 -10.50 -6.32 -2.52
N TYR A 98 -10.73 -6.79 -3.75
CA TYR A 98 -10.27 -6.13 -4.96
C TYR A 98 -10.91 -4.75 -5.10
N MET A 99 -12.23 -4.66 -4.99
CA MET A 99 -12.97 -3.41 -5.04
C MET A 99 -12.39 -2.39 -4.05
N ALA A 100 -12.27 -2.75 -2.77
CA ALA A 100 -11.85 -1.79 -1.74
C ALA A 100 -10.39 -1.29 -1.85
N LEU A 101 -9.49 -2.06 -2.47
CA LEU A 101 -8.05 -1.75 -2.49
C LEU A 101 -7.45 -1.49 -3.87
N TYR A 102 -8.15 -1.85 -4.94
CA TYR A 102 -7.66 -1.77 -6.32
C TYR A 102 -8.64 -1.08 -7.28
N ASP A 103 -9.92 -0.97 -6.93
CA ASP A 103 -10.95 -0.25 -7.70
C ASP A 103 -11.63 0.81 -6.82
N LEU A 104 -10.87 1.86 -6.51
CA LEU A 104 -11.31 2.92 -5.61
C LEU A 104 -12.50 3.72 -6.18
N ASP A 105 -12.66 3.75 -7.50
CA ASP A 105 -13.79 4.42 -8.16
C ASP A 105 -15.10 3.67 -7.86
N GLU A 106 -15.14 2.36 -8.09
CA GLU A 106 -16.31 1.54 -7.72
C GLU A 106 -16.52 1.54 -6.20
N PHE A 107 -15.44 1.46 -5.40
CA PHE A 107 -15.58 1.50 -3.94
C PHE A 107 -16.22 2.82 -3.45
N ARG A 108 -15.81 3.95 -4.05
CA ARG A 108 -16.41 5.26 -3.80
C ARG A 108 -17.89 5.27 -4.15
N GLU A 109 -18.26 4.77 -5.33
CA GLU A 109 -19.66 4.65 -5.76
C GLU A 109 -20.47 3.82 -4.75
N GLN A 110 -19.95 2.66 -4.35
CA GLN A 110 -20.61 1.76 -3.40
C GLN A 110 -20.88 2.43 -2.04
N ILE A 111 -19.95 3.26 -1.57
CA ILE A 111 -20.11 3.99 -0.31
C ILE A 111 -21.19 5.07 -0.42
N PHE A 112 -21.17 5.88 -1.49
CA PHE A 112 -21.96 7.10 -1.56
C PHE A 112 -23.30 6.97 -2.29
N GLU A 113 -23.42 6.00 -3.20
CA GLU A 113 -24.63 5.78 -4.01
C GLU A 113 -25.39 4.53 -3.58
N LYS A 114 -24.67 3.50 -3.12
CA LYS A 114 -25.24 2.21 -2.70
C LYS A 114 -25.21 1.99 -1.19
N ASN A 115 -24.82 3.01 -0.42
CA ASN A 115 -24.94 3.02 1.04
C ASN A 115 -24.17 1.87 1.73
N LEU A 116 -23.05 1.43 1.15
CA LEU A 116 -22.27 0.29 1.63
C LEU A 116 -21.90 0.40 3.11
N LEU A 117 -21.66 1.63 3.59
CA LEU A 117 -21.19 1.92 4.94
C LEU A 117 -22.23 2.56 5.85
N ASP A 118 -23.52 2.55 5.51
CA ASP A 118 -24.58 3.21 6.32
C ASP A 118 -24.67 2.70 7.77
N LYS A 119 -24.25 1.47 8.02
CA LYS A 119 -24.22 0.88 9.37
C LYS A 119 -23.07 1.38 10.22
N PHE A 120 -22.08 2.03 9.61
CA PHE A 120 -20.91 2.58 10.29
C PHE A 120 -21.15 4.06 10.60
N ASN A 121 -20.92 4.45 11.86
CA ASN A 121 -20.96 5.85 12.26
C ASN A 121 -19.66 6.55 11.86
N ILE A 122 -19.50 6.83 10.57
CA ILE A 122 -18.35 7.54 10.03
C ILE A 122 -18.52 9.04 10.32
N PRO A 123 -17.54 9.70 10.97
CA PRO A 123 -17.57 11.14 11.17
C PRO A 123 -17.72 11.93 9.85
N GLU A 124 -18.46 13.03 9.87
CA GLU A 124 -18.80 13.78 8.63
C GLU A 124 -17.56 14.41 7.96
N ASP A 125 -16.60 14.85 8.76
CA ASP A 125 -15.29 15.34 8.29
C ASP A 125 -14.49 14.23 7.58
N HIS A 126 -14.50 13.01 8.13
CA HIS A 126 -13.94 11.84 7.44
C HIS A 126 -14.70 11.55 6.15
N ARG A 127 -16.03 11.62 6.15
CA ARG A 127 -16.87 11.36 4.99
C ARG A 127 -16.58 12.32 3.84
N GLU A 128 -16.44 13.61 4.12
CA GLU A 128 -16.07 14.61 3.13
C GLU A 128 -14.63 14.43 2.61
N LYS A 129 -13.71 13.99 3.47
CA LYS A 129 -12.32 13.72 3.09
C LYS A 129 -12.22 12.52 2.15
N ILE A 130 -12.80 11.38 2.53
CA ILE A 130 -12.76 10.16 1.71
C ILE A 130 -13.45 10.37 0.36
N LYS A 131 -14.35 11.35 0.22
CA LYS A 131 -15.03 11.72 -1.04
C LYS A 131 -14.13 12.40 -2.08
N LYS A 132 -13.02 13.03 -1.65
CA LYS A 132 -12.16 13.85 -2.51
C LYS A 132 -10.70 13.40 -2.54
N ASP A 133 -10.32 12.50 -1.64
CA ASP A 133 -8.94 12.03 -1.47
C ASP A 133 -8.88 10.50 -1.58
N ASP A 134 -8.23 10.01 -2.64
CA ASP A 134 -8.06 8.58 -2.90
C ASP A 134 -7.17 7.88 -1.87
N GLU A 135 -6.21 8.59 -1.28
CA GLU A 135 -5.37 8.03 -0.21
C GLU A 135 -6.20 7.86 1.07
N ALA A 136 -7.06 8.83 1.38
CA ALA A 136 -8.00 8.69 2.49
C ALA A 136 -9.00 7.54 2.23
N LEU A 137 -9.50 7.41 1.00
CA LEU A 137 -10.39 6.33 0.61
C LEU A 137 -9.72 4.94 0.66
N LEU A 138 -8.47 4.82 0.21
CA LEU A 138 -7.70 3.58 0.31
C LEU A 138 -7.49 3.18 1.77
N ASN A 139 -7.18 4.14 2.64
CA ASN A 139 -7.04 3.90 4.07
C ASN A 139 -8.35 3.39 4.71
N LEU A 140 -9.49 3.97 4.31
CA LEU A 140 -10.79 3.43 4.69
C LEU A 140 -11.01 2.01 4.17
N GLY A 141 -10.61 1.74 2.92
CA GLY A 141 -10.68 0.40 2.31
C GLY A 141 -9.90 -0.64 3.10
N LEU A 142 -8.71 -0.29 3.59
CA LEU A 142 -7.91 -1.16 4.46
C LEU A 142 -8.65 -1.50 5.76
N GLU A 143 -9.24 -0.51 6.43
CA GLU A 143 -10.02 -0.72 7.66
C GLU A 143 -11.30 -1.52 7.40
N TRP A 144 -12.00 -1.25 6.30
CA TRP A 144 -13.21 -1.97 5.93
C TRP A 144 -12.92 -3.44 5.61
N VAL A 145 -11.79 -3.73 4.95
CA VAL A 145 -11.35 -5.11 4.70
C VAL A 145 -11.06 -5.84 6.01
N LYS A 146 -10.49 -5.17 7.02
CA LYS A 146 -10.27 -5.78 8.35
C LYS A 146 -11.58 -6.20 9.01
N ASP A 147 -12.60 -5.35 8.94
CA ASP A 147 -13.94 -5.66 9.46
C ASP A 147 -14.60 -6.78 8.68
N MET A 148 -14.64 -6.66 7.35
CA MET A 148 -15.35 -7.58 6.45
C MET A 148 -14.74 -8.98 6.42
N LEU A 149 -13.40 -9.12 6.48
CA LEU A 149 -12.73 -10.43 6.41
C LEU A 149 -12.42 -11.02 7.78
N PHE A 150 -12.16 -10.19 8.79
CA PHE A 150 -11.62 -10.66 10.07
C PHE A 150 -12.47 -10.26 11.29
N GLY A 151 -13.57 -9.52 11.09
CA GLY A 151 -14.44 -9.04 12.17
C GLY A 151 -13.76 -8.02 13.08
N ILE A 152 -12.68 -7.39 12.62
CA ILE A 152 -11.97 -6.35 13.37
C ILE A 152 -12.65 -5.02 13.11
N LYS A 153 -13.29 -4.48 14.15
CA LYS A 153 -14.06 -3.24 14.06
C LYS A 153 -13.21 -2.12 13.46
N MET A 154 -13.78 -1.44 12.46
CA MET A 154 -13.15 -0.28 11.82
C MET A 154 -12.78 0.77 12.87
N ILE A 155 -11.55 1.27 12.78
CA ILE A 155 -11.08 2.38 13.59
C ILE A 155 -10.99 3.61 12.70
N PHE A 156 -11.81 4.62 13.00
CA PHE A 156 -11.71 5.96 12.43
C PHE A 156 -10.86 6.79 13.40
N GLY A 157 -9.56 6.86 13.15
CA GLY A 157 -8.63 7.67 13.95
C GLY A 157 -8.67 9.15 13.56
N GLU A 158 -8.40 10.02 14.53
CA GLU A 158 -8.35 11.50 14.45
C GLU A 158 -7.73 12.11 13.17
#